data_AF-A0A544XYM3-F1
#
_entry.id   AF-A0A544XYM3-F1
#
_cell.length_a   1.000
_cell.length_b   1.000
_cell.length_c   1.000
_cell.angle_alpha   90.00
_cell.angle_beta   90.00
_cell.angle_gamma   90.00
#
_symmetry.space_group_name_H-M   'P 1'
#
loop_
_entity.id
_entity.type
_entity.pdbx_description
1 polymer ?
#
loop_
_entity_poly.entity_id
_entity_poly.type
_entity_poly.pdbx_seq_one_letter_code
_entity_poly.pdbx_strand_id
1 'polypeptide(L)' 'MGRSPSTISRELRRNASTRTYDVEYRATVAQWHAERRVRRPKTAKLAANQQLREYVQERLAGQGAPAPGARTAAT' A
#
# COMPACT_ATOMS: atom_id res chain seq x y z
N MET A 1 6.51 -24.24 12.96
CA MET A 1 5.59 -23.49 12.08
C MET A 1 4.45 -24.43 11.67
N GLY A 2 3.41 -24.63 12.49
CA GLY A 2 2.35 -25.64 12.27
C GLY A 2 1.44 -25.44 11.05
N ARG A 3 1.99 -25.00 9.91
CA ARG A 3 1.34 -24.91 8.61
C ARG A 3 1.50 -26.23 7.87
N SER A 4 0.49 -26.60 7.09
CA SER A 4 0.57 -27.80 6.26
C SER A 4 1.64 -27.65 5.17
N PRO A 5 2.33 -28.73 4.78
CA PRO A 5 3.29 -28.69 3.68
C PRO A 5 2.68 -28.16 2.37
N SER A 6 1.42 -28.50 2.12
CA SER A 6 0.68 -28.02 0.94
C SER A 6 0.48 -26.49 0.94
N THR A 7 0.39 -25.85 2.12
CA THR A 7 0.33 -24.39 2.23
C THR A 7 1.64 -23.77 1.79
N ILE A 8 2.76 -24.31 2.27
CA ILE A 8 4.11 -23.82 1.96
C ILE A 8 4.40 -23.96 0.46
N SER A 9 4.13 -25.13 -0.13
CA SER A 9 4.36 -25.35 -1.57
C SER A 9 3.53 -24.42 -2.46
N ARG A 10 2.28 -24.13 -2.09
CA ARG A 10 1.42 -23.18 -2.83
C ARG A 10 1.95 -21.75 -2.73
N GLU A 11 2.42 -21.36 -1.56
CA GLU A 11 3.00 -20.03 -1.33
C GLU A 11 4.28 -19.83 -2.14
N LEU A 12 5.18 -20.83 -2.14
CA LEU A 12 6.41 -20.83 -2.94
C LEU A 12 6.10 -20.70 -4.42
N ARG A 13 5.21 -21.54 -4.98
CA ARG A 13 4.84 -21.49 -6.40
C ARG A 13 4.21 -20.15 -6.80
N ARG A 14 3.43 -19.53 -5.91
CA ARG A 14 2.76 -18.24 -6.14
C ARG A 14 3.74 -17.06 -6.13
N ASN A 15 4.88 -17.17 -5.46
CA ASN A 15 5.81 -16.07 -5.21
C ASN A 15 7.17 -16.22 -5.94
N ALA A 16 7.45 -17.39 -6.50
CA ALA A 16 8.67 -17.66 -7.25
C ALA A 16 8.71 -16.96 -8.61
N SER A 17 9.92 -16.79 -9.16
CA SER A 17 10.09 -16.24 -10.50
C SER A 17 9.69 -17.28 -11.54
N THR A 18 8.75 -16.94 -12.41
CA THR A 18 8.34 -17.81 -13.53
C THR A 18 9.14 -17.53 -14.81
N ARG A 19 10.21 -16.73 -14.73
CA ARG A 19 10.96 -16.27 -15.91
C ARG A 19 12.08 -17.23 -16.33
N THR A 20 12.47 -18.14 -15.43
CA THR A 20 13.50 -19.16 -15.68
C THR A 20 12.86 -20.54 -15.60
N TYR A 21 13.47 -21.54 -16.24
CA TYR A 21 13.02 -22.93 -16.22
C TYR A 21 13.00 -23.54 -14.81
N ASP A 22 13.72 -22.95 -13.86
CA ASP A 22 13.67 -23.30 -12.44
C ASP A 22 12.83 -22.31 -11.62
N VAL A 23 11.97 -22.85 -10.75
CA VAL A 23 11.04 -22.09 -9.92
C VAL A 23 11.74 -21.72 -8.61
N GLU A 24 12.71 -20.82 -8.72
CA GLU A 24 13.45 -20.33 -7.56
C GLU A 24 12.65 -19.27 -6.79
N TYR A 25 12.63 -19.42 -5.46
CA TYR A 25 12.11 -18.38 -4.58
C TYR A 25 13.06 -17.17 -4.58
N ARG A 26 12.55 -16.01 -4.95
CA ARG A 26 13.26 -14.74 -4.84
C ARG A 26 12.43 -13.74 -4.03
N ALA A 27 12.96 -13.31 -2.89
CA ALA A 27 12.25 -12.40 -1.99
C ALA A 27 11.81 -11.09 -2.66
N THR A 28 12.65 -10.52 -3.54
CA THR A 28 12.32 -9.30 -4.29
C THR A 28 11.14 -9.49 -5.25
N VAL A 29 11.05 -10.66 -5.88
CA VAL A 29 9.94 -11.03 -6.78
C VAL A 29 8.67 -11.27 -5.98
N ALA A 30 8.77 -11.97 -4.85
CA ALA A 30 7.66 -12.18 -3.92
C ALA A 30 7.08 -10.84 -3.42
N GLN A 31 7.95 -9.90 -3.04
CA GLN A 31 7.57 -8.56 -2.62
C GLN A 31 6.89 -7.78 -3.75
N TRP A 32 7.46 -7.76 -4.96
CA TRP A 32 6.84 -7.12 -6.12
C TRP A 32 5.44 -7.69 -6.42
N HIS A 33 5.29 -9.01 -6.34
CA HIS A 33 3.99 -9.66 -6.49
C HIS A 33 3.01 -9.24 -5.39
N ALA A 34 3.46 -9.09 -4.15
CA ALA A 34 2.65 -8.62 -3.04
C ALA A 34 2.18 -7.16 -3.29
N GLU A 35 3.10 -6.25 -3.60
CA GLU A 35 2.80 -4.85 -3.91
C GLU A 35 1.81 -4.72 -5.06
N ARG A 36 2.01 -5.49 -6.13
CA ARG A 36 1.09 -5.52 -7.28
C ARG A 36 -0.31 -6.02 -6.90
N ARG A 37 -0.41 -7.04 -6.04
CA ARG A 37 -1.70 -7.58 -5.55
C ARG A 37 -2.40 -6.62 -4.58
N VAL A 38 -1.62 -5.87 -3.79
CA VAL A 38 -2.13 -4.85 -2.86
C VAL A 38 -2.62 -3.61 -3.59
N ARG A 39 -2.10 -3.32 -4.79
CA ARG A 39 -2.40 -2.11 -5.56
C ARG A 39 -3.88 -1.87 -5.84
N ARG A 40 -4.78 -2.85 -5.65
CA ARG A 40 -6.26 -2.77 -5.83
C ARG A 40 -6.79 -1.36 -5.55
N PRO A 41 -6.84 -0.48 -6.57
CA PRO A 41 -6.96 0.93 -6.32
C PRO A 41 -8.44 1.19 -6.06
N LYS A 42 -8.75 1.54 -4.82
CA LYS A 42 -10.08 2.04 -4.47
C LYS A 42 -10.21 3.45 -5.02
N THR A 43 -11.43 3.85 -5.40
CA THR A 43 -11.71 5.25 -5.72
C THR A 43 -11.16 6.13 -4.60
N ALA A 44 -10.28 7.08 -4.94
CA ALA A 44 -9.68 7.96 -3.96
C ALA A 44 -10.76 8.70 -3.19
N LYS A 45 -10.58 8.91 -1.87
CA LYS A 45 -11.60 9.56 -1.02
C LYS A 45 -12.06 10.91 -1.56
N LEU A 46 -11.11 11.71 -2.08
CA LEU A 46 -11.40 13.01 -2.69
C LEU A 46 -12.05 12.88 -4.07
N ALA A 47 -11.79 11.79 -4.81
CA ALA A 47 -12.46 11.51 -6.07
C ALA A 47 -13.95 11.19 -5.85
N ALA A 48 -14.28 10.47 -4.77
CA ALA A 48 -15.64 10.04 -4.44
C ALA A 48 -16.47 11.06 -3.65
N ASN A 49 -15.86 12.03 -2.97
CA ASN A 49 -16.56 12.99 -2.12
C ASN A 49 -16.17 14.42 -2.49
N GLN A 50 -17.10 15.12 -3.14
CA GLN A 50 -16.92 16.49 -3.64
C GLN A 50 -16.79 17.50 -2.50
N GLN A 51 -17.65 17.42 -1.47
CA GLN A 51 -17.61 18.31 -0.32
C GLN A 51 -16.27 18.21 0.44
N LEU A 52 -15.75 16.98 0.62
CA LEU A 52 -14.45 16.78 1.23
C LEU A 52 -13.31 17.35 0.38
N ARG A 53 -13.42 17.26 -0.95
CA ARG A 53 -12.43 17.83 -1.87
C ARG A 53 -12.38 19.34 -1.75
N GLU A 54 -13.52 20.01 -1.77
CA GLU A 54 -13.64 21.47 -1.62
C GLU A 54 -13.06 21.92 -0.28
N TYR A 55 -13.45 21.26 0.81
CA TYR A 55 -12.89 21.52 2.14
C TYR A 55 -11.35 21.41 2.17
N VAL A 56 -10.78 20.33 1.61
CA VAL A 56 -9.33 20.16 1.58
C VAL A 56 -8.65 21.22 0.70
N GLN A 57 -9.26 21.59 -0.42
CA GLN A 57 -8.75 22.63 -1.31
C GLN A 57 -8.72 24.00 -0.63
N GLU A 58 -9.78 24.39 0.06
CA GLU A 58 -9.87 25.64 0.82
C GLU A 58 -8.78 25.71 1.92
N ARG A 59 -8.57 24.59 2.63
CA ARG A 59 -7.55 24.51 3.70
C ARG A 59 -6.13 24.54 3.14
N LEU A 60 -5.88 23.90 2.00
CA LEU A 60 -4.59 23.97 1.31
C LEU A 60 -4.35 25.35 0.69
N ALA A 61 -5.41 26.08 0.31
CA ALA A 61 -5.34 27.46 -0.16
C ALA A 61 -5.06 28.49 0.96
N GLY A 62 -4.81 28.02 2.20
CA GLY A 62 -4.48 28.88 3.33
C GLY A 62 -5.69 29.53 4.01
N GLN A 63 -6.92 29.15 3.64
CA GLN A 63 -8.11 29.66 4.29
C GLN A 63 -8.38 28.86 5.57
N GLY A 64 -7.73 29.27 6.68
CA GLY A 64 -8.19 28.94 8.03
C GLY A 64 -7.33 27.97 8.89
N ALA A 65 -6.00 27.88 8.72
CA ALA A 65 -5.12 27.36 9.78
C ALA A 65 -3.64 27.77 9.58
N PRO A 66 -2.88 27.95 10.68
CA PRO A 66 -1.47 28.34 10.65
C PRO A 66 -0.58 27.23 10.07
N ALA A 67 0.59 27.63 9.56
CA ALA A 67 1.54 26.79 8.85
C ALA A 67 1.84 25.44 9.56
N PRO A 68 2.03 24.34 8.81
CA PRO A 68 2.34 23.04 9.39
C PRO A 68 3.76 23.06 9.98
N GLY A 69 3.85 23.15 11.30
CA GLY A 69 5.13 23.16 12.03
C GLY A 69 5.03 23.23 13.56
N ALA A 70 3.87 23.53 14.13
CA ALA A 70 3.69 23.55 15.58
C ALA A 70 3.61 22.13 16.16
N ARG A 71 4.77 21.50 16.37
CA ARG A 71 4.91 20.40 17.32
C ARG A 71 4.59 20.95 18.70
N THR A 72 3.41 20.64 19.23
CA THR A 72 3.14 20.77 20.66
C THR A 72 3.95 19.68 21.38
N ALA A 73 5.18 20.01 21.78
CA ALA A 73 5.85 19.28 22.85
C ALA A 73 5.15 19.68 24.15
N ALA A 74 4.46 18.73 24.79
CA ALA A 74 4.05 18.85 26.18
C ALA A 74 5.06 18.08 27.03
N THR A 75 5.70 18.82 27.92
CA THR A 75 6.55 18.35 29.04
C THR A 75 5.68 17.78 30.15
#